data_AF-A0A838BNS9-F1
#
_entry.id   AF-A0A838BNS9-F1
#
_cell.length_a   1.000
_cell.length_b   1.000
_cell.length_c   1.000
_cell.angle_alpha   90.00
_cell.angle_beta   90.00
_cell.angle_gamma   90.00
#
_symmetry.space_group_name_H-M   'P 1'
#
loop_
_entity.id
_entity.type
_entity.pdbx_description
1 polymer ?
#
loop_
_entity_poly.entity_id
_entity_poly.type
_entity_poly.pdbx_seq_one_letter_code
_entity_poly.pdbx_strand_id
1 'polypeptide(L)'
;MPDEDMHVTFGDLDFNTIEAAVMETARGRWFLKEYARRNRNADTQAVLEAVERLKALPLEARTVEPFRACLETMAASIRQTKEEVRSFPALETGDPMTSLPEAAFQEAAERRIRLMVSTLQDLEREIQGMIDLTRVEIERTGVSIKTGPFEAEKAPHSHPRPAFLM
;
A
#
# COMPACT_ATOMS: atom_id res chain seq x y z
N MET A 1 -44.54 -27.01 24.86
CA MET A 1 -44.68 -25.60 24.46
C MET A 1 -43.36 -25.24 23.81
N PRO A 2 -43.30 -25.19 22.47
CA PRO A 2 -42.08 -24.77 21.79
C PRO A 2 -41.91 -23.26 22.02
N ASP A 3 -40.72 -22.85 22.46
CA ASP A 3 -40.33 -21.44 22.48
C ASP A 3 -40.37 -20.93 21.03
N GLU A 4 -41.38 -20.11 20.72
CA GLU A 4 -41.41 -19.35 19.47
C GLU A 4 -40.27 -18.33 19.54
N ASP A 5 -39.21 -18.57 18.78
CA ASP A 5 -38.17 -17.59 18.49
C ASP A 5 -38.82 -16.39 17.78
N MET A 6 -39.33 -15.46 18.57
CA MET A 6 -39.91 -14.22 18.08
C MET A 6 -38.78 -13.39 17.48
N HIS A 7 -38.65 -13.48 16.15
CA HIS A 7 -37.72 -12.69 15.37
C HIS A 7 -38.21 -11.23 15.37
N VAL A 8 -37.96 -10.52 16.48
CA VAL A 8 -38.35 -9.11 16.60
C VAL A 8 -37.38 -8.28 15.76
N THR A 9 -37.88 -7.72 14.66
CA THR A 9 -37.17 -6.70 13.89
C THR A 9 -37.44 -5.35 14.55
N PHE A 10 -36.53 -4.91 15.42
CA PHE A 10 -36.60 -3.59 16.04
C PHE A 10 -36.17 -2.51 15.04
N GLY A 11 -37.02 -1.51 14.81
CA GLY A 11 -36.69 -0.32 14.02
C GLY A 11 -36.17 0.85 14.86
N ASP A 12 -35.80 1.95 14.20
CA ASP A 12 -35.26 3.16 14.88
C ASP A 12 -36.24 3.76 15.92
N LEU A 13 -37.55 3.66 15.66
CA LEU A 13 -38.59 4.11 16.60
C LEU A 13 -38.65 3.23 17.85
N ASP A 14 -38.43 1.93 17.71
CA ASP A 14 -38.39 1.01 18.86
C ASP A 14 -37.12 1.25 19.68
N PHE A 15 -36.01 1.54 19.02
CA PHE A 15 -34.76 1.93 19.67
C PHE A 15 -34.96 3.15 20.57
N ASN A 16 -35.51 4.23 20.04
CA ASN A 16 -35.76 5.46 20.82
C ASN A 16 -36.72 5.21 21.99
N THR A 17 -37.73 4.35 21.78
CA THR A 17 -38.71 3.99 22.83
C THR A 17 -38.04 3.21 23.97
N ILE A 18 -37.19 2.23 23.62
CA ILE A 18 -36.44 1.44 24.59
C ILE A 18 -35.39 2.30 25.29
N GLU A 19 -34.68 3.16 24.56
CA GLU A 19 -33.72 4.11 25.12
C GLU A 19 -34.39 5.01 26.16
N ALA A 20 -35.55 5.60 25.84
CA ALA A 20 -36.31 6.43 26.75
C ALA A 20 -36.65 5.66 28.05
N ALA A 21 -37.18 4.44 27.93
CA ALA A 21 -37.52 3.60 29.08
C ALA A 21 -36.30 3.23 29.94
N VAL A 22 -35.15 2.94 29.32
CA VAL A 22 -33.91 2.64 30.05
C VAL A 22 -33.38 3.89 30.76
N MET A 23 -33.50 5.06 30.14
CA MET A 23 -33.03 6.34 30.68
C MET A 23 -33.84 6.82 31.90
N GLU A 24 -35.06 6.34 32.12
CA GLU A 24 -35.87 6.68 33.30
C GLU A 24 -35.21 6.23 34.61
N THR A 25 -34.53 5.07 34.59
CA THR A 25 -33.95 4.49 35.81
C THR A 25 -32.47 4.87 36.00
N ALA A 26 -32.05 5.04 37.26
CA ALA A 26 -30.64 5.28 37.57
C ALA A 26 -29.71 4.14 37.09
N ARG A 27 -30.21 2.89 37.17
CA ARG A 27 -29.49 1.69 36.74
C ARG A 27 -29.34 1.63 35.22
N GLY A 28 -30.38 1.99 34.47
CA GLY A 28 -30.33 2.04 33.01
C GLY A 28 -29.38 3.11 32.48
N ARG A 29 -29.38 4.32 33.07
CA ARG A 29 -28.40 5.37 32.74
C ARG A 29 -26.95 4.93 32.99
N TRP A 30 -26.69 4.24 34.10
CA TRP A 30 -25.36 3.70 34.39
C TRP A 30 -24.95 2.61 33.37
N PHE A 31 -25.87 1.70 33.04
CA PHE A 31 -25.64 0.66 32.05
C PHE A 31 -25.31 1.23 30.67
N LEU A 32 -26.07 2.21 30.17
CA LEU A 32 -25.81 2.84 28.87
C LEU A 32 -24.46 3.57 28.85
N LYS A 33 -24.11 4.26 29.94
CA LYS A 33 -22.81 4.94 30.07
C LYS A 33 -21.65 3.93 30.04
N GLU A 34 -21.78 2.82 30.76
CA GLU A 34 -20.76 1.77 30.81
C GLU A 34 -20.69 0.99 29.49
N TYR A 35 -21.83 0.73 28.85
CA TYR A 35 -21.91 0.11 27.53
C TYR A 35 -21.22 0.97 26.47
N ALA A 36 -21.52 2.28 26.41
CA ALA A 36 -20.87 3.21 25.50
C ALA A 36 -19.35 3.28 25.73
N ARG A 37 -18.90 3.23 26.99
CA ARG A 37 -17.47 3.21 27.34
C ARG A 37 -16.78 1.92 26.82
N ARG A 38 -17.40 0.76 27.01
CA ARG A 38 -16.86 -0.52 26.53
C ARG A 38 -16.88 -0.62 25.01
N ASN A 39 -17.93 -0.12 24.36
CA ASN A 39 -18.04 -0.14 22.90
C ASN A 39 -16.92 0.68 22.26
N ARG A 40 -16.65 1.90 22.75
CA ARG A 40 -15.53 2.73 22.28
C ARG A 40 -14.17 2.05 22.44
N ASN A 41 -13.97 1.33 23.55
CA ASN A 41 -12.73 0.59 23.78
C ASN A 41 -12.59 -0.60 22.81
N ALA A 42 -13.68 -1.31 22.52
CA ALA A 42 -13.70 -2.39 21.53
C ALA A 42 -13.43 -1.87 20.11
N ASP A 43 -14.03 -0.74 19.73
CA ASP A 43 -13.78 -0.08 18.44
C ASP A 43 -12.31 0.31 18.30
N THR A 44 -11.71 0.85 19.37
CA THR A 44 -10.28 1.21 19.40
C THR A 44 -9.39 -0.04 19.28
N GLN A 45 -9.75 -1.14 19.96
CA GLN A 45 -9.03 -2.40 19.87
C GLN A 45 -9.07 -2.98 18.45
N ALA A 46 -10.23 -2.95 17.79
CA ALA A 46 -10.38 -3.39 16.40
C ALA A 46 -9.50 -2.57 15.44
N VAL A 47 -9.42 -1.25 15.65
CA VAL A 47 -8.52 -0.37 14.90
C VAL A 47 -7.06 -0.70 15.17
N LEU A 48 -6.66 -0.91 16.43
CA LEU A 48 -5.29 -1.29 16.78
C LEU A 48 -4.90 -2.64 16.17
N GLU A 49 -5.80 -3.62 16.16
CA GLU A 49 -5.59 -4.92 15.49
C GLU A 49 -5.49 -4.80 13.98
N ALA A 50 -6.23 -3.86 13.36
CA ALA A 50 -6.08 -3.55 11.94
C ALA A 50 -4.72 -2.88 11.65
N VAL A 51 -4.27 -1.97 12.53
CA VAL A 51 -2.96 -1.32 12.45
C VAL A 51 -1.83 -2.34 12.62
N GLU A 52 -1.93 -3.27 13.55
CA GLU A 52 -0.93 -4.33 13.73
C GLU A 52 -0.89 -5.28 12.53
N ARG A 53 -2.04 -5.63 11.94
CA ARG A 53 -2.08 -6.36 10.66
C ARG A 53 -1.41 -5.60 9.52
N LEU A 54 -1.61 -4.28 9.45
CA LEU A 54 -0.97 -3.43 8.45
C LEU A 54 0.56 -3.39 8.62
N LYS A 55 1.03 -3.28 9.86
CA LYS A 55 2.48 -3.33 10.17
C LYS A 55 3.09 -4.70 9.85
N ALA A 56 2.32 -5.77 10.03
CA ALA A 56 2.77 -7.13 9.86
C ALA A 56 2.79 -7.61 8.40
N LEU A 57 2.24 -6.85 7.45
CA LEU A 57 2.35 -7.11 6.01
C LEU A 57 3.78 -6.77 5.55
N PRO A 58 4.70 -7.74 5.43
CA PRO A 58 5.99 -7.47 4.83
C PRO A 58 5.73 -7.20 3.35
N LEU A 59 6.50 -6.28 2.74
CA LEU A 59 6.62 -6.28 1.28
C LEU A 59 7.07 -7.69 0.89
N GLU A 60 6.19 -8.48 0.27
CA GLU A 60 6.52 -9.86 -0.04
C GLU A 60 7.78 -9.86 -0.91
N ALA A 61 8.77 -10.70 -0.61
CA ALA A 61 9.99 -10.79 -1.42
C ALA A 61 9.68 -10.96 -2.93
N ARG A 62 8.56 -11.63 -3.25
CA ARG A 62 8.03 -11.76 -4.63
C ARG A 62 7.69 -10.42 -5.29
N THR A 63 7.27 -9.43 -4.52
CA THR A 63 6.97 -8.08 -5.02
C THR A 63 8.22 -7.25 -5.25
N VAL A 64 9.32 -7.47 -4.51
CA VAL A 64 10.53 -6.63 -4.58
C VAL A 64 11.54 -7.14 -5.61
N GLU A 65 11.55 -8.45 -5.84
CA GLU A 65 12.57 -9.14 -6.64
C GLU A 65 12.57 -8.72 -8.12
N PRO A 66 11.41 -8.53 -8.78
CA PRO A 66 11.37 -8.00 -10.15
C PRO A 66 11.97 -6.59 -10.26
N PHE A 67 11.69 -5.71 -9.29
CA PHE A 67 12.25 -4.35 -9.26
C PHE A 67 13.76 -4.38 -9.01
N ARG A 68 14.22 -5.28 -8.15
CA ARG A 68 15.65 -5.45 -7.89
C ARG A 68 16.40 -5.86 -9.16
N ALA A 69 15.94 -6.88 -9.86
CA ALA A 69 16.58 -7.37 -11.09
C ALA A 69 16.59 -6.31 -12.21
N CYS A 70 15.49 -5.58 -12.34
CA CYS A 70 15.32 -4.43 -13.23
C CYS A 70 16.35 -3.32 -12.92
N LEU A 71 16.47 -2.89 -11.66
CA LEU A 71 17.44 -1.88 -11.23
C LEU A 71 18.89 -2.31 -11.44
N GLU A 72 19.21 -3.59 -11.20
CA GLU A 72 20.55 -4.15 -11.46
C GLU A 72 20.90 -4.07 -12.97
N THR A 73 19.92 -4.35 -13.83
CA THR A 73 20.06 -4.23 -15.30
C THR A 73 20.29 -2.78 -15.72
N MET A 74 19.46 -1.84 -15.25
CA MET A 74 19.62 -0.41 -15.52
C MET A 74 21.00 0.11 -15.08
N ALA A 75 21.44 -0.29 -13.87
CA ALA A 75 22.74 0.11 -13.34
C ALA A 75 23.93 -0.46 -14.15
N ALA A 76 23.78 -1.64 -14.76
CA ALA A 76 24.78 -2.19 -15.66
C ALA A 76 24.87 -1.36 -16.96
N SER A 77 23.73 -1.09 -17.61
CA SER A 77 23.68 -0.29 -18.85
C SER A 77 24.25 1.11 -18.65
N ILE A 78 23.89 1.79 -17.55
CA ILE A 78 24.43 3.13 -17.22
C ILE A 78 25.94 3.08 -17.03
N ARG A 79 26.47 2.08 -16.31
CA ARG A 79 27.91 1.94 -16.09
C ARG A 79 28.67 1.71 -17.40
N GLN A 80 28.14 0.83 -18.26
CA GLN A 80 28.72 0.57 -19.56
C GLN A 80 28.79 1.84 -20.41
N THR A 81 27.66 2.54 -20.58
CA THR A 81 27.60 3.77 -21.37
C THR A 81 28.51 4.86 -20.80
N LYS A 82 28.62 4.96 -19.46
CA LYS A 82 29.54 5.88 -18.80
C LYS A 82 31.01 5.58 -19.09
N GLU A 83 31.38 4.31 -19.19
CA GLU A 83 32.74 3.90 -19.53
C GLU A 83 33.06 4.19 -21.00
N GLU A 84 32.13 3.87 -21.91
CA GLU A 84 32.24 4.20 -23.34
C GLU A 84 32.32 5.72 -23.59
N VAL A 85 31.64 6.50 -22.77
CA VAL A 85 31.70 7.98 -22.77
C VAL A 85 33.07 8.49 -22.30
N ARG A 86 33.72 7.80 -21.35
CA ARG A 86 35.01 8.20 -20.78
C ARG A 86 36.21 7.78 -21.62
N SER A 87 36.11 6.65 -22.32
CA SER A 87 37.18 6.15 -23.19
C SER A 87 37.36 6.96 -24.47
N PHE A 88 36.51 7.96 -24.70
CA PHE A 88 36.67 8.93 -25.76
C PHE A 88 37.93 9.79 -25.51
N PRO A 89 38.79 9.99 -26.53
CA PRO A 89 39.96 10.85 -26.38
C PRO A 89 39.51 12.24 -25.99
N ALA A 90 39.80 12.65 -24.75
CA ALA A 90 39.66 14.03 -24.34
C ALA A 90 40.49 14.88 -25.31
N LEU A 91 39.91 15.96 -25.84
CA LEU A 91 40.68 16.96 -26.56
C LEU A 91 41.62 17.63 -25.55
N GLU A 92 42.78 17.02 -25.31
CA GLU A 92 43.92 17.72 -24.70
C GLU A 92 44.18 18.93 -25.60
N THR A 93 43.79 20.10 -25.12
CA THR A 93 43.63 21.34 -25.90
C THR A 93 44.99 21.98 -26.25
N GLY A 94 46.02 21.18 -26.50
CA GLY A 94 47.40 21.68 -26.50
C GLY A 94 48.38 21.07 -27.49
N ASP A 95 48.03 20.03 -28.27
CA ASP A 95 49.00 19.40 -29.18
C ASP A 95 48.61 19.51 -30.67
N PRO A 96 49.20 20.45 -31.43
CA PRO A 96 48.88 20.67 -32.85
C PRO A 96 49.31 19.54 -33.78
N MET A 97 50.09 18.55 -33.32
CA MET A 97 50.55 17.42 -34.13
C MET A 97 49.68 16.17 -34.01
N THR A 98 48.65 16.20 -33.17
CA THR A 98 47.85 15.03 -32.79
C THR A 98 46.34 15.26 -32.98
N SER A 99 45.95 16.18 -33.87
CA SER A 99 44.55 16.37 -34.24
C SER A 99 44.06 15.14 -35.04
N LEU A 100 43.18 14.34 -34.43
CA LEU A 100 42.32 13.44 -35.19
C LEU A 100 41.64 14.25 -36.31
N PRO A 101 41.52 13.71 -37.54
CA PRO A 101 40.77 14.39 -38.59
C PRO A 101 39.39 14.77 -38.07
N GLU A 102 38.93 16.01 -38.31
CA GLU A 102 37.63 16.52 -37.85
C GLU A 102 36.48 15.53 -38.13
N ALA A 103 36.53 14.87 -39.29
CA ALA A 103 35.58 13.82 -39.67
C ALA A 103 35.57 12.61 -38.72
N ALA A 104 36.73 12.15 -38.23
CA ALA A 104 36.83 11.04 -37.29
C ALA A 104 36.32 11.45 -35.89
N PHE A 105 36.54 12.70 -35.49
CA PHE A 105 35.98 13.26 -34.26
C PHE A 105 34.45 13.33 -34.35
N GLN A 106 33.92 13.83 -35.48
CA GLN A 106 32.49 13.93 -35.71
C GLN A 106 31.81 12.55 -35.75
N GLU A 107 32.39 11.57 -36.46
CA GLU A 107 31.87 10.19 -36.49
C GLU A 107 31.82 9.57 -35.08
N ALA A 108 32.86 9.81 -34.28
CA ALA A 108 32.95 9.30 -32.92
C ALA A 108 31.95 10.01 -31.97
N ALA A 109 31.73 11.32 -32.13
CA ALA A 109 30.73 12.09 -31.40
C ALA A 109 29.30 11.62 -31.73
N GLU A 110 29.01 11.41 -33.02
CA GLU A 110 27.72 10.88 -33.46
C GLU A 110 27.47 9.46 -32.94
N ARG A 111 28.48 8.59 -32.98
CA ARG A 111 28.39 7.24 -32.42
C ARG A 111 28.04 7.29 -30.94
N ARG A 112 28.64 8.21 -30.18
CA ARG A 112 28.36 8.40 -28.76
C ARG A 112 26.95 8.91 -28.50
N ILE A 113 26.48 9.89 -29.26
CA ILE A 113 25.09 10.37 -29.15
C ILE A 113 24.12 9.22 -29.41
N ARG A 114 24.36 8.40 -30.44
CA ARG A 114 23.54 7.21 -30.73
C ARG A 114 23.53 6.22 -29.57
N LEU A 115 24.69 5.93 -28.98
CA LEU A 115 24.80 5.03 -27.82
C LEU A 115 24.05 5.57 -26.60
N MET A 116 24.25 6.84 -26.27
CA MET A 116 23.55 7.51 -25.17
C MET A 116 22.02 7.50 -25.37
N VAL A 117 21.55 7.83 -26.57
CA VAL A 117 20.12 7.79 -26.91
C VAL A 117 19.55 6.38 -26.77
N SER A 118 20.26 5.36 -27.27
CA SER A 118 19.83 3.96 -27.10
C SER A 118 19.71 3.59 -25.63
N THR A 119 20.72 3.92 -24.81
CA THR A 119 20.66 3.64 -23.37
C THR A 119 19.49 4.35 -22.70
N LEU A 120 19.22 5.61 -23.06
CA LEU A 120 18.08 6.35 -22.51
C LEU A 120 16.75 5.70 -22.88
N GLN A 121 16.59 5.25 -24.12
CA GLN A 121 15.40 4.52 -24.57
C GLN A 121 15.23 3.17 -23.85
N ASP A 122 16.33 2.47 -23.59
CA ASP A 122 16.31 1.22 -22.83
C ASP A 122 15.88 1.45 -21.38
N LEU A 123 16.43 2.48 -20.73
CA LEU A 123 16.04 2.89 -19.38
C LEU A 123 14.58 3.32 -19.31
N GLU A 124 14.09 4.05 -20.32
CA GLU A 124 12.69 4.46 -20.40
C GLU A 124 11.75 3.25 -20.43
N ARG A 125 12.04 2.25 -21.28
CA ARG A 125 11.24 1.00 -21.33
C ARG A 125 11.27 0.26 -20.00
N GLU A 126 12.43 0.20 -19.36
CA GLU A 126 12.62 -0.51 -18.09
C GLU A 126 11.86 0.17 -16.94
N ILE A 127 11.89 1.51 -16.88
CA ILE A 127 11.08 2.31 -15.94
C ILE A 127 9.59 2.13 -16.19
N GLN A 128 9.16 2.16 -17.45
CA GLN A 128 7.76 1.94 -17.79
C GLN A 128 7.28 0.55 -17.36
N GLY A 129 8.12 -0.48 -17.52
CA GLY A 129 7.86 -1.83 -17.02
C GLY A 129 7.68 -1.88 -15.50
N MET A 130 8.50 -1.17 -14.73
CA MET A 130 8.31 -1.05 -13.27
C MET A 130 7.00 -0.37 -12.90
N ILE A 131 6.61 0.68 -13.62
CA ILE A 131 5.34 1.40 -13.40
C ILE A 131 4.15 0.46 -13.63
N ASP A 132 4.19 -0.30 -14.72
CA ASP A 132 3.12 -1.24 -15.08
C ASP A 132 3.03 -2.39 -14.07
N LEU A 133 4.16 -2.94 -13.62
CA LEU A 133 4.22 -3.94 -12.55
C LEU A 133 3.61 -3.39 -11.24
N THR A 134 3.95 -2.16 -10.87
CA THR A 134 3.39 -1.50 -9.68
C THR A 134 1.87 -1.34 -9.81
N ARG A 135 1.38 -0.93 -10.99
CA ARG A 135 -0.07 -0.80 -11.26
C ARG A 135 -0.78 -2.16 -11.12
N VAL A 136 -0.23 -3.22 -11.70
CA VAL A 136 -0.80 -4.58 -11.60
C VAL A 136 -0.81 -5.05 -10.15
N GLU A 137 0.24 -4.81 -9.38
CA GLU A 137 0.27 -5.17 -7.95
C GLU A 137 -0.73 -4.36 -7.12
N ILE A 138 -0.97 -3.08 -7.44
CA ILE A 138 -2.04 -2.28 -6.80
C ILE A 138 -3.43 -2.87 -7.11
N GLU A 139 -3.65 -3.29 -8.36
CA GLU A 139 -4.91 -3.92 -8.78
C GLU A 139 -5.09 -5.32 -8.14
N ARG A 140 -4.01 -6.11 -8.03
CA ARG A 140 -3.99 -7.44 -7.40
C ARG A 140 -4.17 -7.41 -5.89
N THR A 141 -3.47 -6.49 -5.22
CA THR A 141 -3.61 -6.29 -3.77
C THR A 141 -4.97 -5.75 -3.40
N GLY A 142 -5.78 -5.38 -4.40
CA GLY A 142 -7.21 -5.17 -4.24
C GLY A 142 -7.44 -4.32 -3.02
N VAL A 143 -6.95 -3.08 -3.05
CA VAL A 143 -7.48 -2.02 -2.18
C VAL A 143 -8.91 -1.73 -2.65
N SER A 144 -9.75 -2.76 -2.60
CA SER A 144 -11.08 -2.68 -2.09
C SER A 144 -10.91 -2.21 -0.65
N ILE A 145 -10.76 -0.90 -0.48
CA ILE A 145 -11.57 -0.23 0.51
C ILE A 145 -13.01 -0.52 0.06
N LYS A 146 -13.49 -1.75 0.31
CA LYS A 146 -14.82 -1.89 0.85
C LYS A 146 -14.75 -0.93 2.02
N THR A 147 -15.28 0.27 1.82
CA THR A 147 -16.17 0.83 2.81
C THR A 147 -17.12 -0.31 3.09
N GLY A 148 -16.71 -1.17 4.04
CA GLY A 148 -17.51 -2.29 4.45
C GLY A 148 -18.85 -1.65 4.76
N PRO A 149 -19.96 -2.18 4.23
CA PRO A 149 -21.22 -1.71 4.72
C PRO A 149 -21.11 -1.89 6.23
N PHE A 150 -21.49 -0.84 6.94
CA PHE A 150 -21.81 -0.93 8.35
C PHE A 150 -23.04 -1.85 8.46
N GLU A 151 -22.85 -3.12 8.12
CA GLU A 151 -23.80 -4.22 8.25
C GLU A 151 -23.34 -4.90 9.53
N ALA A 152 -24.07 -4.55 10.58
CA ALA A 152 -23.97 -5.15 11.89
C ALA A 152 -24.44 -6.62 11.84
N GLU A 153 -23.67 -7.50 11.21
CA GLU A 153 -23.96 -8.94 11.26
C GLU A 153 -23.14 -9.61 12.37
N LYS A 154 -23.79 -9.68 13.54
CA LYS A 154 -23.71 -10.73 14.58
C LYS A 154 -22.37 -11.47 14.67
N ALA A 155 -21.41 -10.90 15.39
CA ALA A 155 -20.45 -11.73 16.12
C ALA A 155 -21.21 -12.48 17.23
N PRO A 156 -21.03 -13.81 17.41
CA PRO A 156 -21.65 -14.53 18.52
C PRO A 156 -21.10 -13.92 19.81
N HIS A 157 -21.97 -13.25 20.55
CA HIS A 157 -21.63 -12.60 21.79
C HIS A 157 -21.16 -13.67 22.79
N SER A 158 -19.84 -13.82 22.92
CA SER A 158 -19.25 -14.48 24.09
C SER A 158 -19.48 -13.55 25.28
N HIS A 159 -20.68 -13.61 25.84
CA HIS A 159 -21.00 -12.93 27.08
C HIS A 159 -20.03 -13.42 28.17
N PRO A 160 -19.24 -12.55 28.80
CA PRO A 160 -18.63 -12.90 30.07
C PRO A 160 -19.80 -13.05 31.06
N ARG A 161 -20.08 -14.29 31.46
CA ARG A 161 -21.11 -14.61 32.47
C ARG A 161 -20.96 -13.67 33.67
N PRO A 162 -21.98 -12.87 34.02
CA PRO A 162 -21.93 -12.09 35.25
C PRO A 162 -22.13 -13.04 36.41
N ALA A 163 -21.09 -13.21 37.23
CA ALA A 163 -21.19 -13.79 38.56
C ALA A 163 -21.94 -12.79 39.46
N PHE A 164 -23.27 -12.82 39.42
CA PHE A 164 -24.11 -12.22 40.46
C PHE A 164 -25.01 -13.32 41.02
N LEU A 165 -24.43 -14.08 41.94
CA LEU A 165 -25.13 -14.95 42.88
C LEU A 165 -24.22 -15.14 44.10
N MET A 166 -24.29 -14.16 45.02
CA MET A 166 -24.26 -14.37 46.47
C MET A 166 -24.67 -13.08 47.17
#